data_AF-A0A243Q2U2-F1
#
_entry.id   AF-A0A243Q2U2-F1
#
_cell.length_a   1.000
_cell.length_b   1.000
_cell.length_c   1.000
_cell.angle_alpha   90.00
_cell.angle_beta   90.00
_cell.angle_gamma   90.00
#
_symmetry.space_group_name_H-M   'P 1'
#
loop_
_entity.id
_entity.type
_entity.pdbx_description
1 polymer ?
#
loop_
_entity_poly.entity_id
_entity_poly.type
_entity_poly.pdbx_seq_one_letter_code
_entity_poly.pdbx_strand_id
1 'polypeptide(L)'
;MATRSTTRANRYAKRRRKRVAARDNDLTDTQWLALQEAWGGCAYCGAVGVALQRDCMLAISRGGRYTVANVVPCCGSCNASKCNSEVTTWMRRKKLDEKAFLVRQFEVSRALAGAVDPVVDQAE
;
A
#
# COMPACT_ATOMS: atom_id res chain seq x y z
N MET A 1 -9.94 -15.15 -28.63
CA MET A 1 -9.47 -14.55 -27.38
C MET A 1 -7.94 -14.60 -27.40
N ALA A 2 -7.24 -13.48 -27.60
CA ALA A 2 -5.80 -13.50 -27.82
C ALA A 2 -5.05 -13.98 -26.57
N THR A 3 -4.29 -15.07 -26.69
CA THR A 3 -3.46 -15.65 -25.63
C THR A 3 -2.43 -14.59 -25.18
N ARG A 4 -2.45 -14.20 -23.91
CA ARG A 4 -1.48 -13.22 -23.38
C ARG A 4 -0.08 -13.78 -23.59
N SER A 5 0.74 -13.11 -24.39
CA SER A 5 2.13 -13.49 -24.62
C SER A 5 2.88 -13.65 -23.28
N THR A 6 3.25 -14.89 -22.97
CA THR A 6 3.98 -15.28 -21.75
C THR A 6 5.28 -14.50 -21.61
N THR A 7 5.93 -14.17 -22.72
CA THR A 7 7.14 -13.36 -22.78
C THR A 7 6.96 -11.95 -22.20
N ARG A 8 5.85 -11.27 -22.53
CA ARG A 8 5.57 -9.92 -21.98
C ARG A 8 5.29 -9.97 -20.48
N ALA A 9 4.51 -10.96 -20.04
CA ALA A 9 4.20 -11.16 -18.63
C ALA A 9 5.46 -11.47 -17.81
N ASN A 10 6.31 -12.38 -18.30
CA ASN A 10 7.58 -12.75 -17.67
C ASN A 10 8.54 -11.55 -17.58
N ARG A 11 8.64 -10.74 -18.64
CA ARG A 11 9.45 -9.51 -18.63
C ARG A 11 8.94 -8.50 -17.60
N TYR A 12 7.63 -8.32 -17.49
CA TYR A 12 7.02 -7.45 -16.48
C TYR A 12 7.30 -7.97 -15.06
N ALA A 13 7.09 -9.27 -14.81
CA ALA A 13 7.37 -9.89 -13.52
C ALA A 13 8.84 -9.75 -13.12
N LYS A 14 9.79 -10.00 -14.05
CA LYS A 14 11.23 -9.80 -13.81
C LYS A 14 11.56 -8.36 -13.45
N ARG A 15 11.02 -7.37 -14.18
CA ARG A 15 11.21 -5.94 -13.89
C ARG A 15 10.64 -5.55 -12.52
N ARG A 16 9.45 -6.06 -12.18
CA ARG A 16 8.84 -5.83 -10.87
C ARG A 16 9.70 -6.40 -9.75
N ARG A 17 10.12 -7.67 -9.84
CA ARG A 17 11.00 -8.31 -8.85
C ARG A 17 12.27 -7.51 -8.62
N LYS A 18 12.93 -7.04 -9.69
CA LYS A 18 14.14 -6.19 -9.58
C LYS A 18 13.87 -4.88 -8.83
N ARG A 19 12.75 -4.21 -9.10
CA ARG A 19 12.41 -2.94 -8.42
C ARG A 19 12.10 -3.15 -6.95
N VAL A 20 11.39 -4.22 -6.61
CA VAL A 20 11.12 -4.62 -5.23
C VAL A 20 12.45 -4.88 -4.52
N ALA A 21 13.28 -5.79 -5.05
CA ALA A 21 14.56 -6.14 -4.44
C ALA A 21 15.56 -4.97 -4.30
N ALA A 22 15.43 -3.91 -5.10
CA ALA A 22 16.31 -2.74 -5.04
C ALA A 22 15.93 -1.72 -3.95
N ARG A 23 14.90 -2.00 -3.15
CA ARG A 23 14.37 -1.09 -2.13
C ARG A 23 14.11 -1.83 -0.84
N ASP A 24 14.19 -1.08 0.26
CA ASP A 24 13.80 -1.53 1.59
C ASP A 24 12.28 -1.77 1.57
N ASN A 25 11.89 -3.03 1.81
CA ASN A 25 10.52 -3.51 1.89
C ASN A 25 10.38 -4.18 3.26
N ASP A 26 10.22 -3.34 4.27
CA ASP A 26 10.28 -3.69 5.69
C ASP A 26 8.91 -3.99 6.30
N LEU A 27 7.83 -3.89 5.51
CA LEU A 27 6.49 -4.22 5.99
C LEU A 27 6.40 -5.69 6.40
N THR A 28 6.33 -5.92 7.71
CA THR A 28 6.16 -7.24 8.31
C THR A 28 4.70 -7.71 8.24
N ASP A 29 4.47 -9.00 8.44
CA ASP A 29 3.11 -9.56 8.50
C ASP A 29 2.32 -9.02 9.71
N THR A 30 2.99 -8.80 10.86
CA THR A 30 2.37 -8.18 12.05
C THR A 30 1.92 -6.75 11.76
N GLN A 31 2.77 -5.93 11.12
CA GLN A 31 2.40 -4.59 10.71
C GLN A 31 1.28 -4.59 9.66
N TRP A 32 1.25 -5.60 8.78
CA TRP A 32 0.16 -5.77 7.81
C TRP A 32 -1.18 -6.11 8.50
N LEU A 33 -1.18 -6.96 9.52
CA LEU A 33 -2.37 -7.21 10.34
C LEU A 33 -2.83 -5.93 11.05
N ALA A 34 -1.90 -5.18 11.65
CA ALA A 34 -2.20 -3.91 12.31
C ALA A 34 -2.77 -2.85 11.34
N LEU A 35 -2.27 -2.80 10.09
CA LEU A 35 -2.86 -1.95 9.05
C LEU A 35 -4.29 -2.38 8.71
N GLN A 36 -4.56 -3.68 8.55
CA GLN A 36 -5.91 -4.16 8.25
C GLN A 36 -6.89 -3.82 9.37
N GLU A 37 -6.48 -3.99 10.63
CA GLU A 37 -7.28 -3.64 11.79
C GLU A 37 -7.53 -2.13 11.89
N ALA A 38 -6.48 -1.31 11.78
CA ALA A 38 -6.58 0.14 11.89
C ALA A 38 -7.47 0.77 10.79
N TRP A 39 -7.51 0.17 9.61
CA TRP A 39 -8.38 0.62 8.52
C TRP A 39 -9.79 0.01 8.57
N GLY A 40 -9.94 -1.20 9.13
CA GLY A 40 -11.23 -1.89 9.26
C GLY A 40 -11.88 -2.31 7.93
N GLY A 41 -11.17 -2.17 6.80
CA GLY A 41 -11.71 -2.43 5.47
C GLY A 41 -10.83 -1.86 4.37
N CYS A 42 -11.38 -1.75 3.17
CA CYS A 42 -10.68 -1.10 2.06
C CYS A 42 -10.47 0.38 2.34
N ALA A 43 -9.21 0.82 2.36
CA ALA A 43 -8.82 2.21 2.62
C ALA A 43 -9.41 3.24 1.65
N TYR A 44 -9.91 2.78 0.50
CA TYR A 44 -10.43 3.66 -0.55
C TYR A 44 -11.96 3.69 -0.60
N CYS A 45 -12.61 2.54 -0.73
CA CYS A 45 -14.07 2.47 -0.89
C CYS A 45 -14.81 2.04 0.38
N GLY A 46 -14.10 1.77 1.49
CA GLY A 46 -14.69 1.34 2.75
C GLY A 46 -15.27 -0.08 2.75
N ALA A 47 -15.12 -0.85 1.68
CA ALA A 47 -15.66 -2.21 1.61
C ALA A 47 -15.06 -3.10 2.71
N VAL A 48 -15.95 -3.75 3.48
CA VAL A 48 -15.63 -4.70 4.55
C VAL A 48 -15.96 -6.13 4.12
N GLY A 49 -15.40 -7.13 4.80
CA GLY A 49 -15.67 -8.56 4.50
C GLY A 49 -15.13 -9.05 3.15
N VAL A 50 -14.29 -8.25 2.47
CA VAL A 50 -13.64 -8.60 1.20
C VAL A 50 -12.17 -8.90 1.42
N ALA A 51 -11.58 -9.74 0.56
CA ALA A 51 -10.14 -10.00 0.60
C ALA A 51 -9.36 -8.70 0.34
N LEU A 52 -8.50 -8.33 1.30
CA LEU A 52 -7.67 -7.14 1.24
C LEU A 52 -6.30 -7.45 0.65
N GLN A 53 -5.79 -6.50 -0.13
CA GLN A 53 -4.50 -6.54 -0.80
C GLN A 53 -3.66 -5.35 -0.31
N ARG A 54 -2.33 -5.56 -0.28
CA ARG A 54 -1.35 -4.49 -0.01
C ARG A 54 -1.22 -3.60 -1.24
N ASP A 55 -1.73 -2.37 -1.17
CA ASP A 55 -1.50 -1.35 -2.20
C ASP A 55 -0.55 -0.27 -1.70
N CYS A 56 0.36 0.17 -2.58
CA CYS A 56 1.32 1.22 -2.30
C CYS A 56 0.77 2.56 -2.81
N MET A 57 0.57 3.54 -1.93
CA MET A 57 0.12 4.89 -2.29
C MET A 57 1.01 5.52 -3.37
N LEU A 58 2.33 5.51 -3.16
CA LEU A 58 3.32 5.68 -4.22
C LEU A 58 3.66 4.30 -4.80
N ALA A 59 3.34 4.08 -6.08
CA ALA A 59 3.65 2.80 -6.73
C ALA A 59 5.16 2.51 -6.78
N ILE A 60 5.54 1.24 -6.67
CA ILE A 60 6.96 0.79 -6.73
C ILE A 60 7.63 1.17 -8.06
N SER A 61 6.88 1.16 -9.16
CA SER A 61 7.39 1.61 -10.46
C SER A 61 7.71 3.10 -10.51
N ARG A 62 7.29 3.87 -9.50
CA ARG A 62 7.53 5.30 -9.32
C ARG A 62 8.39 5.60 -8.08
N GLY A 63 9.04 4.59 -7.50
CA GLY A 63 9.95 4.75 -6.36
C GLY A 63 9.36 4.45 -4.99
N GLY A 64 8.11 4.00 -4.89
CA GLY A 64 7.52 3.60 -3.62
C GLY A 64 8.08 2.29 -3.05
N ARG A 65 7.79 2.06 -1.77
CA ARG A 65 8.33 0.98 -0.93
C ARG A 65 7.20 0.22 -0.22
N TYR A 66 7.44 -1.04 0.14
CA TYR A 66 6.52 -1.77 1.03
C TYR A 66 6.86 -1.43 2.49
N THR A 67 6.35 -0.30 2.97
CA THR A 67 6.52 0.19 4.34
C THR A 67 5.15 0.54 4.93
N VAL A 68 5.03 0.62 6.26
CA VAL A 68 3.79 1.04 6.95
C VAL A 68 3.30 2.42 6.46
N ALA A 69 4.23 3.34 6.21
CA ALA A 69 3.92 4.69 5.77
C ALA A 69 3.42 4.79 4.32
N ASN A 70 3.62 3.76 3.49
CA ASN A 70 3.26 3.79 2.07
C ASN A 70 2.19 2.75 1.69
N VAL A 71 2.00 1.71 2.50
CA VAL A 71 1.06 0.62 2.21
C VAL A 71 -0.26 0.81 2.93
N VAL A 72 -1.36 0.60 2.21
CA VAL A 72 -2.71 0.56 2.76
C VAL A 72 -3.43 -0.73 2.33
N PRO A 73 -4.37 -1.23 3.14
CA PRO A 73 -5.23 -2.32 2.73
C PRO A 73 -6.29 -1.85 1.74
N CYS A 74 -6.48 -2.56 0.64
CA CYS A 74 -7.56 -2.26 -0.29
C CYS A 74 -8.15 -3.50 -0.95
N CYS A 75 -9.39 -3.38 -1.44
CA CYS A 75 -10.02 -4.46 -2.19
C CYS A 75 -9.41 -4.60 -3.60
N GLY A 76 -9.61 -5.76 -4.23
CA GLY A 76 -9.07 -6.06 -5.55
C GLY A 76 -9.54 -5.09 -6.66
N SER A 77 -10.78 -4.58 -6.59
CA SER A 77 -11.30 -3.64 -7.59
C SER A 77 -10.63 -2.27 -7.50
N CYS A 78 -10.42 -1.75 -6.30
CA CYS A 78 -9.69 -0.50 -6.09
C CYS A 78 -8.22 -0.64 -6.48
N ASN A 79 -7.54 -1.71 -6.05
CA ASN A 79 -6.15 -1.97 -6.41
C ASN A 79 -5.95 -2.02 -7.93
N ALA A 80 -6.80 -2.77 -8.63
CA ALA A 80 -6.76 -2.87 -10.09
C ALA A 80 -7.05 -1.52 -10.77
N SER A 81 -8.00 -0.74 -10.23
CA SER A 81 -8.35 0.58 -10.77
C SER A 81 -7.25 1.62 -10.60
N LYS A 82 -6.55 1.61 -9.46
CA LYS A 82 -5.42 2.50 -9.19
C LYS A 82 -4.18 2.11 -9.99
N CYS A 83 -3.87 0.82 -10.00
CA CYS A 83 -2.70 0.26 -10.66
C CYS A 83 -1.42 1.01 -10.24
N ASN A 84 -0.75 1.67 -11.18
CA ASN A 84 0.47 2.44 -10.94
C ASN A 84 0.25 3.97 -10.93
N SER A 85 -1.01 4.41 -10.89
CA SER A 85 -1.35 5.83 -10.76
C SER A 85 -0.93 6.34 -9.38
N GLU A 86 -0.55 7.61 -9.31
CA GLU A 86 -0.37 8.29 -8.04
C GLU A 86 -1.73 8.39 -7.31
N VAL A 87 -1.72 8.17 -5.99
CA VAL A 87 -2.93 7.94 -5.20
C VAL A 87 -3.89 9.12 -5.24
N THR A 88 -3.44 10.35 -5.01
CA THR A 88 -4.31 11.52 -4.94
C THR A 88 -4.94 11.84 -6.30
N THR A 89 -4.16 11.76 -7.37
CA THR A 89 -4.64 11.93 -8.74
C THR A 89 -5.68 10.88 -9.11
N TRP A 90 -5.44 9.62 -8.71
CA TRP A 90 -6.42 8.55 -8.90
C TRP A 90 -7.70 8.78 -8.10
N MET A 91 -7.59 9.17 -6.83
CA MET A 91 -8.73 9.46 -5.96
C MET A 91 -9.61 10.59 -6.51
N ARG A 92 -8.99 11.70 -6.96
CA ARG A 92 -9.69 12.80 -7.62
C ARG A 92 -10.46 12.33 -8.85
N ARG A 93 -9.82 11.52 -9.71
CA ARG A 93 -10.48 10.92 -10.88
C ARG A 93 -11.64 10.00 -10.50
N LYS A 94 -11.53 9.28 -9.39
CA LYS A 94 -12.57 8.39 -8.86
C LYS A 94 -13.64 9.13 -8.04
N LYS A 95 -13.48 10.44 -7.81
CA LYS A 95 -14.35 11.26 -6.94
C LYS A 95 -14.44 10.71 -5.52
N LEU A 96 -13.34 10.17 -5.00
CA LEU A 96 -13.20 9.76 -3.61
C LEU A 96 -12.77 10.95 -2.74
N ASP A 97 -13.03 10.87 -1.44
CA ASP A 97 -12.62 11.90 -0.47
C ASP A 97 -11.11 11.79 -0.16
N GLU A 98 -10.32 12.51 -0.95
CA GLU A 98 -8.86 12.59 -0.78
C GLU A 98 -8.47 13.16 0.59
N LYS A 99 -9.19 14.17 1.09
CA LYS A 99 -8.84 14.83 2.35
C LYS A 99 -9.03 13.87 3.52
N ALA A 100 -10.18 13.20 3.58
CA ALA A 100 -10.45 12.20 4.61
C ALA A 100 -9.42 11.07 4.59
N PHE A 101 -9.04 10.59 3.39
CA PHE A 101 -8.01 9.57 3.26
C PHE A 101 -6.65 10.02 3.79
N LEU A 102 -6.18 11.23 3.44
CA LEU A 102 -4.87 11.73 3.88
C LEU A 102 -4.83 11.94 5.39
N VAL A 103 -5.90 12.47 5.99
CA VAL A 103 -6.03 12.60 7.44
C VAL A 103 -5.98 11.23 8.10
N ARG A 104 -6.78 10.27 7.61
CA ARG A 104 -6.80 8.91 8.18
C ARG A 104 -5.45 8.21 8.04
N GLN A 105 -4.80 8.34 6.89
CA GLN A 105 -3.47 7.78 6.66
C GLN A 105 -2.46 8.34 7.68
N PHE A 106 -2.49 9.64 7.95
CA PHE A 106 -1.62 10.26 8.94
C PHE A 106 -1.88 9.71 10.34
N GLU A 107 -3.14 9.62 10.75
CA GLU A 107 -3.54 9.05 12.05
C GLU A 107 -3.04 7.60 12.22
N VAL A 108 -3.32 6.75 11.23
CA VAL A 108 -2.92 5.33 11.25
C VAL A 108 -1.40 5.20 11.25
N SER A 109 -0.70 5.98 10.41
CA SER A 109 0.77 5.94 10.35
C SER A 109 1.38 6.34 11.68
N ARG A 110 0.86 7.39 12.33
CA ARG A 110 1.35 7.85 13.63
C ARG A 110 1.09 6.82 14.73
N ALA A 111 -0.10 6.22 14.75
CA ALA A 111 -0.45 5.18 15.73
C ALA A 111 0.45 3.95 15.60
N LEU A 112 0.74 3.51 14.36
CA LEU A 112 1.57 2.34 14.11
C LEU A 112 3.07 2.62 14.25
N ALA A 113 3.52 3.86 14.03
CA ALA A 113 4.90 4.26 14.31
C ALA A 113 5.16 4.36 15.82
N GLY A 114 4.20 4.86 16.60
CA GLY A 114 4.31 4.93 18.07
C GLY A 114 4.18 3.59 18.78
N ALA A 115 3.66 2.55 18.12
CA ALA A 115 3.62 1.18 18.65
C ALA A 115 4.96 0.43 18.48
N VAL A 116 5.90 1.01 17.73
CA VAL A 116 7.28 0.54 17.63
C VAL A 116 8.13 1.55 18.40
N ASP A 117 8.11 1.45 19.74
CA ASP A 117 9.10 2.17 20.53
C ASP A 117 10.50 1.74 20.06
N PRO A 118 11.37 2.67 19.64
CA PRO A 118 12.78 2.35 19.61
C PRO A 118 13.19 2.08 21.06
N VAL A 119 13.97 1.02 21.26
CA VAL A 119 14.82 0.89 22.44
C VAL A 119 15.73 2.12 22.44
N VAL A 120 15.27 3.19 23.09
CA VAL A 120 16.12 4.28 23.53
C VAL A 120 16.70 3.76 24.84
N ASP A 121 17.92 3.26 24.70
CA ASP A 121 18.89 3.18 25.79
C ASP A 121 18.94 4.55 26.47
N GLN A 122 18.24 4.68 27.60
CA GLN A 122 18.49 5.77 28.54
C GLN A 122 19.66 5.32 29.42
N ALA A 123 20.86 5.57 28.92
CA ALA A 123 22.08 5.59 29.71
C ALA A 123 22.55 7.05 29.86
N GLU A 124 22.47 7.51 31.11
CA GLU A 124 23.06 8.70 31.76
C GLU A 124 22.65 10.12 31.30
#